data_AF-A0A523Z535-F1
#
_entry.id   AF-A0A523Z535-F1
#
_cell.length_a   1.000
_cell.length_b   1.000
_cell.length_c   1.000
_cell.angle_alpha   90.00
_cell.angle_beta   90.00
_cell.angle_gamma   90.00
#
_symmetry.space_group_name_H-M   'P 1'
#
loop_
_entity.id
_entity.type
_entity.pdbx_description
1 polymer ?
#
loop_
_entity_poly.entity_id
_entity_poly.type
_entity_poly.pdbx_seq_one_letter_code
_entity_poly.pdbx_strand_id
1 'polypeptide(L)'
;MLPGFSRRNFLRASVGLAMAGLSGLASRWAGRLGLARAVADTGQVVLTEDLRLGAAELAGGALTGTKLQGGRLTLAGWGAGQYVSPEVRSSFPATHVGVHWRGAAPHAASFWLRSSADGVNWSQWQPVIVETGHDREASAESFGTLIRVDRAEHFQFRTRLEDGKGDTSIESVTMTVLNAENGPSASPLAVRVSLAPSTKPLTFSREAWGANEGLRFNNWGEIWPRDYVPTKKVVIHHTATSDYA
;
A
#
# COMPACT_ATOMS: atom_id res chain seq x y z
N MET A 1 59.45 -5.98 3.33
CA MET A 1 59.64 -4.86 2.40
C MET A 1 58.90 -5.22 1.11
N LEU A 2 57.76 -4.54 0.87
CA LEU A 2 56.93 -4.40 -0.35
C LEU A 2 56.40 -5.67 -1.08
N PRO A 3 55.29 -5.58 -1.86
CA PRO A 3 54.20 -4.60 -1.87
C PRO A 3 52.78 -5.23 -1.86
N GLY A 4 51.78 -4.43 -1.46
CA GLY A 4 50.36 -4.79 -1.45
C GLY A 4 49.68 -4.63 -2.83
N PHE A 5 48.74 -5.53 -3.09
CA PHE A 5 47.84 -5.45 -4.24
C PHE A 5 46.67 -4.49 -3.93
N SER A 6 46.50 -3.47 -4.77
CA SER A 6 45.43 -2.46 -4.68
C SER A 6 44.19 -2.87 -5.48
N ARG A 7 43.02 -2.59 -4.90
CA ARG A 7 41.65 -2.88 -5.39
C ARG A 7 41.29 -2.29 -6.76
N ARG A 8 42.15 -1.50 -7.40
CA ARG A 8 41.93 -0.92 -8.74
C ARG A 8 42.19 -1.87 -9.91
N ASN A 9 42.80 -3.04 -9.68
CA ASN A 9 43.07 -4.02 -10.76
C ASN A 9 41.99 -5.09 -10.97
N PHE A 10 41.02 -5.20 -10.06
CA PHE A 10 39.98 -6.23 -10.15
C PHE A 10 38.80 -5.84 -11.06
N LEU A 11 38.66 -4.56 -11.41
CA LEU A 11 37.53 -4.04 -12.21
C LEU A 11 37.85 -3.79 -13.69
N ARG A 12 38.92 -4.39 -14.24
CA ARG A 12 39.25 -4.27 -15.67
C ARG A 12 39.25 -5.58 -16.46
N ALA A 13 38.82 -6.69 -15.89
CA ALA A 13 38.79 -7.98 -16.59
C ALA A 13 37.37 -8.54 -16.71
N SER A 14 36.49 -7.78 -17.37
CA SER A 14 35.23 -8.29 -17.92
C SER A 14 35.12 -7.86 -19.37
N VAL A 15 35.77 -8.58 -20.28
CA VAL A 15 35.49 -8.55 -21.72
C VAL A 15 35.73 -9.93 -22.34
N GLY A 16 34.64 -10.60 -22.74
CA GLY A 16 34.53 -11.26 -24.05
C GLY A 16 34.92 -12.73 -24.22
N LEU A 17 33.90 -13.53 -24.61
CA LEU A 17 33.93 -14.74 -25.48
C LEU A 17 34.72 -15.98 -24.98
N ALA A 18 34.39 -17.24 -25.26
CA ALA A 18 33.27 -17.94 -25.88
C ALA A 18 33.55 -19.46 -25.75
N MET A 19 32.49 -20.26 -25.63
CA MET A 19 32.28 -21.60 -26.21
C MET A 19 33.07 -22.86 -25.75
N ALA A 20 32.24 -23.91 -25.53
CA ALA A 20 32.43 -25.36 -25.64
C ALA A 20 33.30 -26.05 -24.56
N GLY A 21 32.94 -27.19 -23.96
CA GLY A 21 31.88 -28.20 -24.11
C GLY A 21 32.29 -29.36 -23.17
N LEU A 22 31.41 -30.03 -22.41
CA LEU A 22 30.67 -31.28 -22.75
C LEU A 22 29.92 -31.65 -21.44
N SER A 23 28.59 -31.59 -21.30
CA SER A 23 27.50 -32.45 -21.79
C SER A 23 27.37 -33.85 -21.16
N GLY A 24 26.18 -34.13 -20.62
CA GLY A 24 25.62 -35.47 -20.36
C GLY A 24 25.47 -35.75 -18.86
N LEU A 25 24.32 -35.99 -18.25
CA LEU A 25 23.09 -36.65 -18.68
C LEU A 25 21.95 -36.23 -17.73
N ALA A 26 20.97 -35.44 -18.17
CA ALA A 26 19.68 -35.31 -17.46
C ALA A 26 18.57 -34.62 -18.27
N SER A 27 18.89 -33.89 -19.36
CA SER A 27 17.91 -33.02 -20.05
C SER A 27 17.28 -33.61 -21.32
N ARG A 28 17.48 -34.90 -21.62
CA ARG A 28 17.00 -35.53 -22.86
C ARG A 28 15.73 -36.40 -22.71
N TRP A 29 14.74 -35.96 -21.92
CA TRP A 29 13.41 -36.60 -21.93
C TRP A 29 12.21 -35.64 -21.84
N ALA A 30 12.40 -34.33 -21.67
CA ALA A 30 11.28 -33.38 -21.55
C ALA A 30 10.81 -32.76 -22.88
N GLY A 31 11.59 -32.90 -23.97
CA GLY A 31 11.30 -32.25 -25.25
C GLY A 31 10.34 -33.00 -26.19
N ARG A 32 9.79 -34.15 -25.80
CA ARG A 32 8.98 -35.01 -26.70
C ARG A 32 7.49 -35.07 -26.39
N LEU A 33 6.97 -34.21 -25.51
CA LEU A 33 5.55 -34.18 -25.15
C LEU A 33 4.78 -32.93 -25.56
N GLY A 34 5.37 -32.00 -26.33
CA GLY A 34 4.62 -30.88 -26.90
C GLY A 34 3.80 -30.07 -25.88
N LEU A 35 4.21 -30.07 -24.61
CA LEU A 35 3.53 -29.29 -23.59
C LEU A 35 3.98 -27.85 -23.79
N ALA A 36 3.06 -27.06 -24.36
CA ALA A 36 3.16 -25.61 -24.34
C ALA A 36 3.57 -25.19 -22.93
N ARG A 37 4.69 -24.48 -22.81
CA ARG A 37 5.01 -23.74 -21.60
C ARG A 37 3.98 -22.60 -21.54
N ALA A 38 2.82 -22.90 -20.96
CA ALA A 38 1.91 -21.88 -20.51
C ALA A 38 2.65 -21.10 -19.43
N VAL A 39 3.23 -19.96 -19.82
CA VAL A 39 3.44 -18.88 -18.88
C VAL A 39 2.02 -18.46 -18.52
N ALA A 40 1.49 -19.02 -17.43
CA ALA A 40 0.26 -18.54 -16.85
C ALA A 40 0.56 -17.13 -16.37
N ASP A 41 0.10 -16.14 -17.12
CA ASP A 41 -0.13 -14.81 -16.58
C ASP A 41 -1.10 -15.01 -15.42
N THR A 42 -0.60 -14.96 -14.19
CA THR A 42 -1.44 -15.11 -13.01
C THR A 42 -2.33 -13.89 -12.81
N GLY A 43 -2.12 -12.80 -13.57
CA GLY A 43 -3.09 -11.74 -13.85
C GLY A 43 -3.89 -11.28 -12.63
N GLN A 44 -3.25 -11.12 -11.48
CA GLN A 44 -3.91 -10.70 -10.26
C GLN A 44 -3.81 -9.18 -10.16
N VAL A 45 -4.92 -8.49 -10.32
CA VAL A 45 -4.97 -7.04 -10.12
C VAL A 45 -6.02 -6.77 -9.05
N VAL A 46 -5.57 -6.37 -7.86
CA VAL A 46 -6.44 -5.67 -6.92
C VAL A 46 -6.95 -4.45 -7.66
N LEU A 47 -8.26 -4.37 -7.89
CA LEU A 47 -8.83 -3.19 -8.54
C LEU A 47 -8.64 -2.01 -7.59
N THR A 48 -7.94 -0.99 -8.06
CA THR A 48 -7.75 0.27 -7.37
C THR A 48 -8.11 1.41 -8.29
N GLU A 49 -8.67 2.48 -7.73
CA GLU A 49 -9.00 3.70 -8.45
C GLU A 49 -8.85 4.89 -7.52
N ASP A 50 -8.23 5.96 -8.03
CA ASP A 50 -8.12 7.23 -7.32
C ASP A 50 -9.19 8.19 -7.79
N LEU A 51 -10.16 8.44 -6.92
CA LEU A 51 -11.23 9.41 -7.12
C LEU A 51 -10.77 10.78 -6.59
N ARG A 52 -10.15 11.57 -7.46
CA ARG A 52 -9.57 12.87 -7.09
C ARG A 52 -10.58 14.01 -7.26
N LEU A 53 -10.76 14.79 -6.20
CA LEU A 53 -11.47 16.07 -6.22
C LEU A 53 -10.48 17.22 -6.05
N GLY A 54 -10.24 17.95 -7.14
CA GLY A 54 -9.51 19.22 -7.13
C GLY A 54 -10.46 20.41 -7.07
N ALA A 55 -9.96 21.61 -7.38
CA ALA A 55 -10.72 22.85 -7.28
C ALA A 55 -12.07 22.83 -8.03
N ALA A 56 -12.12 22.22 -9.21
CA ALA A 56 -13.32 22.16 -10.04
C ALA A 56 -14.38 21.23 -9.43
N GLU A 57 -13.98 20.04 -8.99
CA GLU A 57 -14.88 19.07 -8.36
C GLU A 57 -15.34 19.56 -6.99
N LEU A 58 -14.46 20.21 -6.23
CA LEU A 58 -14.80 20.82 -4.95
C LEU A 58 -15.87 21.91 -5.10
N ALA A 59 -15.90 22.61 -6.24
CA ALA A 59 -16.88 23.66 -6.50
C ALA A 59 -18.33 23.15 -6.59
N GLY A 60 -18.53 21.85 -6.85
CA GLY A 60 -19.85 21.23 -6.86
C GLY A 60 -20.42 20.90 -5.48
N GLY A 61 -19.63 21.02 -4.40
CA GLY A 61 -20.04 20.60 -3.07
C GLY A 61 -20.88 21.63 -2.31
N ALA A 62 -21.50 21.18 -1.23
CA ALA A 62 -22.29 22.03 -0.35
C ALA A 62 -21.39 22.69 0.71
N LEU A 63 -21.41 24.02 0.74
CA LEU A 63 -20.60 24.87 1.63
C LEU A 63 -21.47 25.44 2.75
N THR A 64 -21.05 25.27 4.01
CA THR A 64 -21.69 25.88 5.19
C THR A 64 -20.62 26.49 6.08
N GLY A 65 -20.50 27.82 6.11
CA GLY A 65 -19.41 28.49 6.86
C GLY A 65 -18.02 28.27 6.26
N THR A 66 -17.93 27.67 5.07
CA THR A 66 -16.73 27.52 4.25
C THR A 66 -16.92 28.22 2.91
N LYS A 67 -15.82 28.44 2.18
CA LYS A 67 -15.82 29.01 0.83
C LYS A 67 -14.70 28.39 0.00
N LEU A 68 -14.84 28.46 -1.32
CA LEU A 68 -13.73 28.21 -2.25
C LEU A 68 -13.11 29.53 -2.69
N GLN A 69 -11.82 29.71 -2.43
CA GLN A 69 -11.07 30.90 -2.82
C GLN A 69 -9.73 30.47 -3.42
N GLY A 70 -9.45 30.90 -4.65
CA GLY A 70 -8.21 30.52 -5.35
C GLY A 70 -8.04 29.01 -5.55
N GLY A 71 -9.16 28.28 -5.68
CA GLY A 71 -9.16 26.82 -5.80
C GLY A 71 -8.93 26.06 -4.48
N ARG A 72 -8.96 26.75 -3.33
CA ARG A 72 -8.80 26.15 -2.01
C ARG A 72 -10.06 26.31 -1.17
N LEU A 73 -10.48 25.25 -0.51
CA LEU A 73 -11.54 25.27 0.49
C LEU A 73 -10.98 25.85 1.79
N THR A 74 -11.60 26.93 2.27
CA THR A 74 -11.21 27.65 3.49
C THR A 74 -12.43 28.03 4.31
N LEU A 75 -12.22 28.51 5.54
CA LEU A 75 -13.28 29.12 6.33
C LEU A 75 -13.80 30.42 5.68
N ALA A 76 -15.11 30.62 5.72
CA ALA A 76 -15.71 31.86 5.24
C ALA A 76 -15.52 33.03 6.22
N GLY A 77 -15.32 32.73 7.50
CA GLY A 77 -15.08 33.68 8.59
C GLY A 77 -14.59 32.96 9.84
N TRP A 78 -14.77 33.57 11.01
CA TRP A 78 -14.35 33.04 12.31
C TRP A 78 -15.18 31.83 12.73
N GLY A 79 -14.62 30.99 13.61
CA GLY A 79 -15.32 29.86 14.21
C GLY A 79 -15.13 28.54 13.47
N ALA A 80 -16.18 27.98 12.88
CA ALA A 80 -16.10 26.68 12.20
C ALA A 80 -16.95 26.65 10.94
N GLY A 81 -16.53 25.82 9.99
CA GLY A 81 -17.24 25.62 8.74
C GLY A 81 -17.21 24.15 8.34
N GLN A 82 -18.20 23.75 7.57
CA GLN A 82 -18.35 22.41 7.03
C GLN A 82 -18.44 22.47 5.50
N TYR A 83 -17.94 21.43 4.87
CA TYR A 83 -18.12 21.17 3.45
C TYR A 83 -18.55 19.72 3.25
N VAL A 84 -19.45 19.48 2.30
CA VAL A 84 -19.86 18.14 1.86
C VAL A 84 -19.59 18.03 0.36
N SER A 85 -18.85 17.02 -0.06
CA SER A 85 -18.52 16.81 -1.46
C SER A 85 -19.77 16.50 -2.31
N PRO A 86 -19.71 16.73 -3.63
CA PRO A 86 -20.58 16.00 -4.55
C PRO A 86 -20.44 14.49 -4.31
N GLU A 87 -21.43 13.75 -4.81
CA GLU A 87 -21.26 12.32 -5.00
C GLU A 87 -20.15 12.05 -6.01
N VAL A 88 -19.29 11.09 -5.67
CA VAL A 88 -18.23 10.59 -6.56
C VAL A 88 -18.44 9.10 -6.72
N ARG A 89 -18.31 8.60 -7.95
CA ARG A 89 -18.59 7.22 -8.28
C ARG A 89 -17.32 6.49 -8.70
N SER A 90 -17.13 5.28 -8.19
CA SER A 90 -16.10 4.37 -8.68
C SER A 90 -16.57 3.56 -9.87
N SER A 91 -15.61 3.08 -10.66
CA SER A 91 -15.82 2.20 -11.80
C SER A 91 -16.15 0.74 -11.42
N PHE A 92 -15.98 0.39 -10.14
CA PHE A 92 -16.28 -0.93 -9.58
C PHE A 92 -16.78 -0.84 -8.13
N PRO A 93 -17.52 -1.85 -7.64
CA PRO A 93 -17.94 -1.95 -6.24
C PRO A 93 -16.75 -2.20 -5.31
N ALA A 94 -16.33 -1.17 -4.58
CA ALA A 94 -15.19 -1.20 -3.69
C ALA A 94 -15.52 -1.89 -2.36
N THR A 95 -14.51 -2.47 -1.74
CA THR A 95 -14.58 -3.07 -0.39
C THR A 95 -13.85 -2.23 0.65
N HIS A 96 -12.94 -1.35 0.22
CA HIS A 96 -12.29 -0.39 1.10
C HIS A 96 -12.05 0.96 0.42
N VAL A 97 -11.92 2.01 1.23
CA VAL A 97 -11.58 3.37 0.80
C VAL A 97 -10.56 3.99 1.74
N GLY A 98 -9.47 4.49 1.18
CA GLY A 98 -8.54 5.39 1.87
C GLY A 98 -8.84 6.83 1.45
N VAL A 99 -8.78 7.77 2.39
CA VAL A 99 -8.95 9.20 2.09
C VAL A 99 -7.64 9.92 2.39
N HIS A 100 -7.11 10.67 1.43
CA HIS A 100 -5.99 11.56 1.67
C HIS A 100 -6.31 12.96 1.15
N TRP A 101 -5.75 13.98 1.78
CA TRP A 101 -6.01 15.36 1.42
C TRP A 101 -4.76 16.21 1.52
N ARG A 102 -4.75 17.29 0.73
CA ARG A 102 -3.63 18.22 0.63
C ARG A 102 -4.08 19.65 0.90
N GLY A 103 -3.22 20.43 1.55
CA GLY A 103 -3.34 21.88 1.62
C GLY A 103 -2.46 22.49 2.72
N ALA A 104 -2.85 23.65 3.22
CA ALA A 104 -2.15 24.31 4.33
C ALA A 104 -2.73 23.84 5.68
N ALA A 105 -1.86 23.53 6.65
CA ALA A 105 -2.22 22.92 7.94
C ALA A 105 -3.29 21.80 7.82
N PRO A 106 -3.17 20.85 6.88
CA PRO A 106 -4.26 19.94 6.52
C PRO A 106 -4.66 19.02 7.68
N HIS A 107 -3.74 18.74 8.61
CA HIS A 107 -3.97 17.94 9.81
C HIS A 107 -4.96 18.58 10.80
N ALA A 108 -5.24 19.88 10.67
CA ALA A 108 -6.23 20.58 11.48
C ALA A 108 -7.68 20.33 11.03
N ALA A 109 -7.87 19.86 9.80
CA ALA A 109 -9.19 19.51 9.27
C ALA A 109 -9.62 18.13 9.77
N SER A 110 -10.92 17.98 10.07
CA SER A 110 -11.52 16.69 10.40
C SER A 110 -12.34 16.17 9.23
N PHE A 111 -12.22 14.88 8.91
CA PHE A 111 -12.92 14.26 7.78
C PHE A 111 -13.87 13.15 8.22
N TRP A 112 -14.95 12.99 7.46
CA TRP A 112 -15.89 11.87 7.54
C TRP A 112 -16.16 11.34 6.14
N LEU A 113 -16.37 10.04 6.02
CA LEU A 113 -16.75 9.36 4.79
C LEU A 113 -18.13 8.73 4.95
N ARG A 114 -18.93 8.74 3.90
CA ARG A 114 -20.06 7.83 3.75
C ARG A 114 -20.00 7.18 2.37
N SER A 115 -20.62 6.02 2.28
CA SER A 115 -20.64 5.23 1.06
C SER A 115 -22.04 4.68 0.79
N SER A 116 -22.29 4.31 -0.46
CA SER A 116 -23.53 3.70 -0.91
C SER A 116 -23.26 2.75 -2.07
N ALA A 117 -24.01 1.65 -2.13
CA ALA A 117 -23.99 0.73 -3.26
C ALA A 117 -24.85 1.23 -4.44
N ASP A 118 -25.83 2.11 -4.20
CA ASP A 118 -26.86 2.49 -5.18
C ASP A 118 -27.04 4.02 -5.34
N GLY A 119 -26.31 4.83 -4.58
CA GLY A 119 -26.42 6.30 -4.57
C GLY A 119 -27.65 6.84 -3.84
N VAL A 120 -28.54 5.96 -3.35
CA VAL A 120 -29.80 6.33 -2.69
C VAL A 120 -29.75 6.02 -1.20
N ASN A 121 -29.32 4.80 -0.86
CA ASN A 121 -29.20 4.32 0.51
C ASN A 121 -27.76 4.52 0.99
N TRP A 122 -27.58 5.54 1.82
CA TRP A 122 -26.27 5.94 2.32
C TRP A 122 -25.97 5.37 3.69
N SER A 123 -24.73 4.96 3.91
CA SER A 123 -24.22 4.65 5.24
C SER A 123 -24.30 5.88 6.16
N GLN A 124 -24.23 5.63 7.47
CA GLN A 124 -23.88 6.68 8.43
C GLN A 124 -22.53 7.30 8.08
N TRP A 125 -22.32 8.55 8.48
CA TRP A 125 -21.02 9.21 8.37
C TRP A 125 -20.01 8.57 9.32
N GLN A 126 -18.95 8.00 8.77
CA GLN A 126 -17.86 7.40 9.52
C GLN A 126 -16.71 8.40 9.65
N PRO A 127 -16.15 8.63 10.85
CA PRO A 127 -14.98 9.50 10.99
C PRO A 127 -13.76 8.88 10.29
N VAL A 128 -13.03 9.71 9.56
CA VAL A 128 -11.72 9.33 9.00
C VAL A 128 -10.68 9.61 10.08
N ILE A 129 -10.05 8.55 10.59
CA ILE A 129 -8.97 8.67 11.57
C ILE A 129 -7.69 9.02 10.82
N VAL A 130 -7.00 10.08 11.23
CA VAL A 130 -5.72 10.47 10.61
C VAL A 130 -4.65 9.45 10.99
N GLU A 131 -3.95 8.90 10.00
CA GLU A 131 -2.74 8.12 10.22
C GLU A 131 -1.60 9.06 10.58
N THR A 132 -1.25 9.12 11.88
CA THR A 132 -0.06 9.81 12.32
C THR A 132 1.16 8.94 12.07
N GLY A 133 2.04 9.39 11.17
CA GLY A 133 3.43 8.92 11.17
C GLY A 133 4.13 9.46 12.42
N HIS A 134 4.83 8.61 13.16
CA HIS A 134 5.76 9.06 14.19
C HIS A 134 6.72 10.10 13.59
N ASP A 135 6.81 11.28 14.20
CA ASP A 135 7.80 12.34 13.92
C ASP A 135 7.94 12.79 12.45
N ARG A 136 6.83 12.94 11.70
CA ARG A 136 6.88 13.59 10.39
C ARG A 136 6.93 15.12 10.53
N GLU A 137 7.88 15.74 9.83
CA GLU A 137 7.88 17.18 9.53
C GLU A 137 6.52 17.63 9.00
N ALA A 138 6.20 18.93 9.15
CA ALA A 138 4.96 19.50 8.65
C ALA A 138 4.79 19.20 7.14
N SER A 139 3.89 18.27 6.82
CA SER A 139 3.55 17.89 5.45
C SER A 139 2.35 18.70 4.96
N ALA A 140 2.36 19.03 3.66
CA ALA A 140 1.20 19.57 2.97
C ALA A 140 0.10 18.52 2.76
N GLU A 141 0.35 17.25 3.10
CA GLU A 141 -0.57 16.13 2.93
C GLU A 141 -0.92 15.46 4.26
N SER A 142 -2.11 14.89 4.31
CA SER A 142 -2.60 14.09 5.43
C SER A 142 -3.33 12.86 4.90
N PHE A 143 -3.13 11.74 5.58
CA PHE A 143 -3.66 10.44 5.19
C PHE A 143 -4.59 9.94 6.28
N GLY A 144 -5.74 9.42 5.86
CA GLY A 144 -6.69 8.73 6.72
C GLY A 144 -6.48 7.23 6.70
N THR A 145 -6.91 6.57 7.77
CA THR A 145 -6.97 5.11 7.85
C THR A 145 -7.86 4.54 6.77
N LEU A 146 -7.54 3.34 6.30
CA LEU A 146 -8.40 2.59 5.39
C LEU A 146 -9.73 2.22 6.05
N ILE A 147 -10.85 2.57 5.42
CA ILE A 147 -12.21 2.27 5.90
C ILE A 147 -12.79 1.13 5.07
N ARG A 148 -13.29 0.08 5.73
CA ARG A 148 -14.04 -0.99 5.05
C ARG A 148 -15.43 -0.49 4.67
N VAL A 149 -15.83 -0.73 3.44
CA VAL A 149 -17.15 -0.40 2.88
C VAL A 149 -17.77 -1.67 2.31
N ASP A 150 -19.10 -1.72 2.27
CA ASP A 150 -19.82 -2.90 1.78
C ASP A 150 -20.16 -2.75 0.30
N ARG A 151 -19.24 -3.18 -0.57
CA ARG A 151 -19.44 -3.26 -2.02
C ARG A 151 -19.96 -1.95 -2.63
N ALA A 152 -19.47 -0.82 -2.14
CA ALA A 152 -19.98 0.50 -2.48
C ALA A 152 -19.43 1.01 -3.82
N GLU A 153 -20.25 1.71 -4.59
CA GLU A 153 -19.84 2.40 -5.82
C GLU A 153 -19.90 3.92 -5.69
N HIS A 154 -20.60 4.43 -4.68
CA HIS A 154 -20.89 5.84 -4.51
C HIS A 154 -20.28 6.33 -3.19
N PHE A 155 -19.60 7.46 -3.23
CA PHE A 155 -18.84 8.00 -2.10
C PHE A 155 -19.09 9.49 -1.93
N GLN A 156 -19.10 9.91 -0.68
CA GLN A 156 -19.02 11.31 -0.31
C GLN A 156 -18.15 11.46 0.92
N PHE A 157 -17.40 12.56 0.96
CA PHE A 157 -16.76 12.99 2.19
C PHE A 157 -17.38 14.29 2.71
N ARG A 158 -17.25 14.48 4.00
CA ARG A 158 -17.53 15.72 4.70
C ARG A 158 -16.25 16.15 5.41
N THR A 159 -15.92 17.43 5.34
CA THR A 159 -14.83 17.99 6.12
C THR A 159 -15.30 19.14 6.99
N ARG A 160 -14.69 19.29 8.16
CA ARG A 160 -14.89 20.42 9.07
C ARG A 160 -13.57 21.14 9.26
N LEU A 161 -13.61 22.45 9.05
CA LEU A 161 -12.52 23.38 9.32
C LEU A 161 -12.87 24.17 10.58
N GLU A 162 -11.87 24.46 11.40
CA GLU A 162 -12.02 25.22 12.65
C GLU A 162 -10.92 26.27 12.75
N ASP A 163 -11.32 27.47 13.15
CA ASP A 163 -10.44 28.62 13.40
C ASP A 163 -9.50 28.34 14.59
N GLY A 164 -8.33 28.97 14.60
CA GLY A 164 -7.33 28.79 15.65
C GLY A 164 -6.55 27.46 15.60
N LYS A 165 -6.84 26.57 14.65
CA LYS A 165 -6.02 25.37 14.36
C LYS A 165 -5.05 25.56 13.19
N GLY A 166 -4.66 26.81 12.90
CA GLY A 166 -3.83 27.21 11.76
C GLY A 166 -4.66 27.70 10.58
N ASP A 167 -4.01 28.37 9.62
CA ASP A 167 -4.61 28.85 8.35
C ASP A 167 -4.98 27.66 7.44
N THR A 168 -5.95 26.85 7.91
CA THR A 168 -6.29 25.56 7.33
C THR A 168 -6.96 25.75 5.99
N SER A 169 -6.42 25.08 4.97
CA SER A 169 -7.03 25.04 3.64
C SER A 169 -6.92 23.65 3.04
N ILE A 170 -7.91 23.29 2.22
CA ILE A 170 -7.90 22.03 1.46
C ILE A 170 -7.87 22.37 -0.03
N GLU A 171 -6.82 21.92 -0.71
CA GLU A 171 -6.63 22.08 -2.16
C GLU A 171 -7.23 20.93 -2.95
N SER A 172 -7.08 19.72 -2.43
CA SER A 172 -7.58 18.51 -3.06
C SER A 172 -7.80 17.41 -2.04
N VAL A 173 -8.76 16.55 -2.35
CA VAL A 173 -9.05 15.33 -1.61
C VAL A 173 -9.08 14.19 -2.62
N THR A 174 -8.45 13.07 -2.29
CA THR A 174 -8.47 11.86 -3.11
C THR A 174 -9.02 10.73 -2.26
N MET A 175 -9.98 10.00 -2.83
CA MET A 175 -10.46 8.74 -2.27
C MET A 175 -9.86 7.60 -3.11
N THR A 176 -8.93 6.86 -2.52
CA THR A 176 -8.38 5.65 -3.14
C THR A 176 -9.28 4.49 -2.78
N VAL A 177 -10.08 4.04 -3.75
CA VAL A 177 -11.00 2.92 -3.57
C VAL A 177 -10.34 1.63 -4.03
N LEU A 178 -10.63 0.52 -3.36
CA LEU A 178 -10.10 -0.78 -3.74
C LEU A 178 -11.11 -1.90 -3.54
N ASN A 179 -11.01 -2.94 -4.37
CA ASN A 179 -11.77 -4.17 -4.23
C ASN A 179 -10.82 -5.33 -3.95
N ALA A 180 -10.81 -5.75 -2.68
CA ALA A 180 -10.01 -6.87 -2.19
C ALA A 180 -10.71 -8.24 -2.28
N GLU A 181 -11.99 -8.30 -2.68
CA GLU A 181 -12.80 -9.53 -2.64
C GLU A 181 -12.96 -10.19 -4.02
N ASN A 182 -12.94 -9.42 -5.11
CA ASN A 182 -13.02 -9.94 -6.48
C ASN A 182 -11.65 -10.28 -7.08
N GLY A 183 -10.67 -10.63 -6.22
CA GLY A 183 -9.45 -11.27 -6.67
C GLY A 183 -9.75 -12.63 -7.34
N PRO A 184 -8.77 -13.25 -8.00
CA PRO A 184 -8.99 -14.56 -8.61
C PRO A 184 -9.55 -15.52 -7.56
N SER A 185 -10.72 -16.12 -7.86
CA SER A 185 -11.07 -17.37 -7.21
C SER A 185 -9.95 -18.34 -7.54
N ALA A 186 -9.29 -18.89 -6.52
CA ALA A 186 -8.38 -20.00 -6.74
C ALA A 186 -9.16 -21.02 -7.57
N SER A 187 -8.80 -21.18 -8.85
CA SER A 187 -9.32 -22.28 -9.63
C SER A 187 -9.01 -23.52 -8.80
N PRO A 188 -9.98 -24.41 -8.50
CA PRO A 188 -9.69 -25.71 -7.94
C PRO A 188 -9.04 -26.57 -9.04
N LEU A 189 -7.99 -26.07 -9.70
CA LEU A 189 -6.89 -26.93 -10.06
C LEU A 189 -6.45 -27.51 -8.74
N ALA A 190 -6.89 -28.74 -8.50
CA ALA A 190 -6.56 -29.53 -7.35
C ALA A 190 -5.04 -29.59 -7.23
N VAL A 191 -4.45 -28.60 -6.56
CA VAL A 191 -3.35 -28.88 -5.66
C VAL A 191 -4.03 -29.77 -4.63
N ARG A 192 -4.01 -31.08 -4.91
CA ARG A 192 -3.93 -32.06 -3.85
C ARG A 192 -2.62 -31.73 -3.14
N VAL A 193 -2.64 -30.68 -2.31
CA VAL A 193 -1.73 -30.59 -1.20
C VAL A 193 -2.10 -31.84 -0.44
N SER A 194 -1.23 -32.84 -0.50
CA SER A 194 -1.30 -33.89 0.48
C SER A 194 -1.31 -33.15 1.81
N LEU A 195 -2.44 -33.18 2.52
CA LEU A 195 -2.54 -32.76 3.91
C LEU A 195 -1.75 -33.72 4.82
N ALA A 196 -0.83 -34.52 4.27
CA ALA A 196 0.30 -34.98 5.05
C ALA A 196 0.91 -33.72 5.68
N PRO A 197 0.86 -33.58 7.02
CA PRO A 197 1.56 -32.49 7.67
C PRO A 197 2.99 -32.54 7.16
N SER A 198 3.46 -31.44 6.57
CA SER A 198 4.88 -31.28 6.35
C SER A 198 5.52 -31.34 7.73
N THR A 199 6.11 -32.49 8.06
CA THR A 199 6.96 -32.64 9.24
C THR A 199 8.25 -31.87 9.08
N LYS A 200 8.51 -31.29 7.90
CA LYS A 200 9.63 -30.41 7.65
C LYS A 200 9.35 -29.07 8.34
N PRO A 201 10.11 -28.70 9.39
CA PRO A 201 10.00 -27.38 9.96
C PRO A 201 10.34 -26.36 8.87
N LEU A 202 9.55 -25.29 8.79
CA LEU A 202 9.90 -24.11 8.01
C LEU A 202 11.02 -23.37 8.77
N THR A 203 12.24 -23.88 8.69
CA THR A 203 13.44 -23.28 9.26
C THR A 203 14.33 -22.80 8.14
N PHE A 204 14.05 -21.60 7.64
CA PHE A 204 15.08 -20.84 6.95
C PHE A 204 15.79 -19.98 8.00
N SER A 205 17.10 -20.15 8.14
CA SER A 205 17.90 -19.21 8.92
C SER A 205 17.97 -17.86 8.17
N ARG A 206 18.19 -16.79 8.92
CA ARG A 206 18.31 -15.43 8.36
C ARG A 206 19.45 -15.34 7.33
N GLU A 207 20.59 -15.95 7.64
CA GLU A 207 21.74 -16.08 6.74
C GLU A 207 21.40 -16.80 5.41
N ALA A 208 20.46 -17.76 5.42
CA ALA A 208 20.05 -18.47 4.21
C ALA A 208 19.29 -17.57 3.23
N TRP A 209 18.76 -16.44 3.70
CA TRP A 209 18.09 -15.42 2.88
C TRP A 209 19.00 -14.21 2.59
N GLY A 210 20.32 -14.37 2.80
CA GLY A 210 21.32 -13.34 2.50
C GLY A 210 21.40 -12.22 3.54
N ALA A 211 20.80 -12.39 4.73
CA ALA A 211 20.93 -11.41 5.79
C ALA A 211 22.39 -11.31 6.26
N ASN A 212 22.90 -10.07 6.41
CA ASN A 212 24.23 -9.83 6.95
C ASN A 212 24.21 -9.96 8.49
N GLU A 213 24.65 -11.10 9.00
CA GLU A 213 24.67 -11.40 10.45
C GLU A 213 25.61 -10.48 11.25
N GLY A 214 26.59 -9.84 10.61
CA GLY A 214 27.49 -8.89 11.28
C GLY A 214 26.77 -7.67 11.86
N LEU A 215 25.61 -7.31 11.30
CA LEU A 215 24.78 -6.19 11.78
C LEU A 215 24.07 -6.47 13.11
N ARG A 216 24.13 -7.71 13.62
CA ARG A 216 23.58 -8.05 14.94
C ARG A 216 24.48 -7.63 16.08
N PHE A 217 25.73 -7.28 15.81
CA PHE A 217 26.74 -7.05 16.83
C PHE A 217 27.22 -5.60 16.84
N ASN A 218 27.52 -5.11 18.03
CA ASN A 218 28.32 -3.92 18.25
C ASN A 218 29.53 -4.29 19.13
N ASN A 219 30.33 -3.29 19.53
CA ASN A 219 31.53 -3.52 20.36
C ASN A 219 31.26 -4.15 21.74
N TRP A 220 29.99 -4.22 22.14
CA TRP A 220 29.53 -4.73 23.44
C TRP A 220 28.78 -6.06 23.32
N GLY A 221 28.71 -6.65 22.13
CA GLY A 221 28.03 -7.92 21.88
C GLY A 221 26.81 -7.79 20.98
N GLU A 222 25.85 -8.70 21.13
CA GLU A 222 24.64 -8.72 20.31
C GLU A 222 23.66 -7.61 20.72
N ILE A 223 23.21 -6.81 19.75
CA ILE A 223 22.31 -5.66 19.95
C ILE A 223 20.91 -6.12 20.38
N TRP A 224 20.45 -7.27 19.86
CA TRP A 224 19.15 -7.88 20.14
C TRP A 224 19.29 -9.38 20.41
N PRO A 225 19.61 -9.78 21.65
CA PRO A 225 19.71 -11.18 22.03
C PRO A 225 18.41 -11.95 21.74
N ARG A 226 18.54 -13.23 21.40
CA ARG A 226 17.38 -14.10 21.14
C ARG A 226 16.70 -14.51 22.45
N ASP A 227 15.43 -14.15 22.58
CA ASP A 227 14.54 -14.65 23.63
C ASP A 227 13.49 -15.59 23.06
N TYR A 228 13.25 -16.71 23.74
CA TYR A 228 12.22 -17.68 23.37
C TYR A 228 11.11 -17.68 24.42
N VAL A 229 9.92 -17.23 24.03
CA VAL A 229 8.75 -17.13 24.90
C VAL A 229 7.54 -17.81 24.27
N PRO A 230 6.60 -18.37 25.07
CA PRO A 230 5.36 -18.90 24.53
C PRO A 230 4.57 -17.82 23.77
N THR A 231 4.18 -18.12 22.53
CA THR A 231 3.37 -17.22 21.71
C THR A 231 1.96 -17.09 22.29
N LYS A 232 1.55 -15.86 22.65
CA LYS A 232 0.19 -15.58 23.16
C LYS A 232 -0.73 -14.96 22.11
N LYS A 233 -0.17 -14.31 21.09
CA LYS A 233 -0.89 -13.58 20.03
C LYS A 233 -0.10 -13.67 18.73
N VAL A 234 -0.82 -13.66 17.60
CA VAL A 234 -0.24 -13.58 16.24
C VAL A 234 -0.89 -12.40 15.55
N VAL A 235 -0.08 -11.57 14.88
CA VAL A 235 -0.55 -10.45 14.06
C VAL A 235 -0.10 -10.70 12.63
N ILE A 236 -1.03 -10.53 11.69
CA ILE A 236 -0.79 -10.74 10.26
C ILE A 236 -0.62 -9.38 9.60
N HIS A 237 0.46 -9.20 8.85
CA HIS A 237 0.74 -8.00 8.07
C HIS A 237 1.03 -8.39 6.63
N HIS A 238 0.58 -7.58 5.68
CA HIS A 238 1.06 -7.64 4.31
C HIS A 238 2.39 -6.88 4.22
N THR A 239 3.31 -7.34 3.38
CA THR A 239 4.46 -6.53 2.98
C THR A 239 3.99 -5.60 1.88
N ALA A 240 4.13 -4.28 2.05
CA ALA A 240 3.72 -3.27 1.06
C ALA A 240 4.65 -3.23 -0.19
N THR A 241 5.25 -4.36 -0.53
CA THR A 241 6.16 -4.54 -1.66
C THR A 241 5.63 -5.66 -2.55
N SER A 242 5.95 -5.60 -3.84
CA SER A 242 5.52 -6.60 -4.81
C SER A 242 6.16 -7.97 -4.57
N ASP A 243 5.40 -9.02 -4.86
CA ASP A 243 5.89 -10.39 -4.93
C ASP A 243 6.61 -10.59 -6.28
N TYR A 244 7.93 -10.42 -6.33
CA TYR A 244 8.69 -10.72 -7.55
C TYR A 244 8.95 -12.23 -7.69
N ALA A 245 8.78 -12.75 -8.91
CA ALA A 245 9.25 -14.06 -9.38
C ALA A 245 10.32 -13.88 -10.47
#